data_AF-A0A6J4I6Q3-F1
#
_entry.id   AF-A0A6J4I6Q3-F1
#
_cell.length_a   1.000
_cell.length_b   1.000
_cell.length_c   1.000
_cell.angle_alpha   90.00
_cell.angle_beta   90.00
_cell.angle_gamma   90.00
#
_symmetry.space_group_name_H-M   'P 1'
#
loop_
_entity.id
_entity.type
_entity.pdbx_description
1 polymer ?
#
loop_
_entity_poly.entity_id
_entity_poly.type
_entity_poly.pdbx_seq_one_letter_code
_entity_poly.pdbx_strand_id
1 'polypeptide(L)'
;GNRLSTAIHLGNFRFSVRRQTLMGQNVAASLVLTLMLSLLLAVVAKTVAVALGVMNTISILDLALISIVGGAIASLVVLVATIALAAGSVRYGWDLDNLTAPLVSTLGDVLTLPALWLASLLLDIELLARTSSVLLVVAVLFVFSSAWRSKQEVLRRVVRESVPILFAAACLSTMAGIAIEKRLGTFSTYPALLILFPAFISSAGALGGILSSRLSTKLHLGLMVPGPFPNRDARTDGYLILLLGAPIYLFNAIGAHFVGRLLGQASPGLLQMAVVSLLGGAFAVTFVIAIAYYGTIAAVRFGADPDTYGIPLVTSSVDFIGAIALIVVIVSVGIA
;
A
#
# COMPACT_ATOMS: atom_id res chain seq x y z
N GLY A 1 -7.46 10.02 2.64
CA GLY A 1 -7.16 10.59 3.97
C GLY A 1 -6.69 12.02 3.83
N ASN A 2 -5.41 12.22 3.48
CA ASN A 2 -4.71 13.50 3.62
C ASN A 2 -5.40 14.70 2.96
N ARG A 3 -5.86 14.60 1.70
CA ARG A 3 -6.59 15.71 1.05
C ARG A 3 -7.91 16.08 1.73
N LEU A 4 -8.56 15.12 2.39
CA LEU A 4 -9.76 15.36 3.19
C LEU A 4 -9.39 16.08 4.50
N SER A 5 -8.30 15.65 5.14
CA SER A 5 -7.77 16.27 6.36
C SER A 5 -7.35 17.73 6.14
N THR A 6 -6.62 18.01 5.05
CA THR A 6 -6.25 19.38 4.65
C THR A 6 -7.49 20.24 4.40
N ALA A 7 -8.54 19.69 3.76
CA ALA A 7 -9.78 20.41 3.53
C ALA A 7 -10.58 20.69 4.83
N ILE A 8 -10.48 19.80 5.83
CA ILE A 8 -11.05 20.01 7.17
C ILE A 8 -10.29 21.14 7.89
N HIS A 9 -8.95 21.14 7.83
CA HIS A 9 -8.11 22.13 8.50
C HIS A 9 -8.22 23.54 7.89
N LEU A 10 -8.50 23.64 6.60
CA LEU A 10 -8.70 24.93 5.91
C LEU A 10 -10.09 25.56 6.14
N GLY A 11 -10.94 24.99 7.00
CA GLY A 11 -12.26 25.56 7.36
C GLY A 11 -13.32 25.53 6.25
N ASN A 12 -13.00 24.99 5.08
CA ASN A 12 -13.91 24.91 3.91
C ASN A 12 -14.78 23.64 3.89
N PHE A 13 -14.91 22.94 5.03
CA PHE A 13 -15.52 21.62 5.08
C PHE A 13 -17.04 21.68 5.27
N ARG A 14 -17.79 21.48 4.19
CA ARG A 14 -19.20 21.09 4.26
C ARG A 14 -19.31 19.62 3.88
N PHE A 15 -19.72 18.76 4.81
CA PHE A 15 -20.03 17.33 4.58
C PHE A 15 -21.15 17.23 3.53
N SER A 16 -20.79 17.09 2.26
CA SER A 16 -21.75 16.92 1.18
C SER A 16 -21.14 16.05 0.09
N VAL A 17 -21.73 14.86 -0.09
CA VAL A 17 -21.36 13.86 -1.11
C VAL A 17 -21.91 14.24 -2.50
N ARG A 18 -22.39 15.47 -2.68
CA ARG A 18 -22.89 15.94 -3.99
C ARG A 18 -21.75 15.95 -5.00
N ARG A 19 -22.02 15.49 -6.23
CA ARG A 19 -21.03 15.33 -7.32
C ARG A 19 -20.22 16.59 -7.64
N GLN A 20 -20.68 17.79 -7.28
CA GLN A 20 -20.01 19.05 -7.59
C GLN A 20 -19.05 19.52 -6.50
N THR A 21 -19.10 18.97 -5.29
CA THR A 21 -18.25 19.38 -4.17
C THR A 21 -16.85 18.78 -4.29
N LEU A 22 -15.84 19.42 -3.67
CA LEU A 22 -14.47 18.89 -3.63
C LEU A 22 -14.41 17.48 -3.03
N MET A 23 -15.22 17.21 -2.00
CA MET A 23 -15.33 15.88 -1.41
C MET A 23 -15.95 14.87 -2.39
N GLY A 24 -17.06 15.22 -3.06
CA GLY A 24 -17.70 14.36 -4.03
C GLY A 24 -16.79 14.01 -5.22
N GLN A 25 -16.02 14.99 -5.72
CA GLN A 25 -15.06 14.78 -6.80
C GLN A 25 -13.89 13.88 -6.39
N ASN A 26 -13.36 14.05 -5.17
CA ASN A 26 -12.28 13.19 -4.65
C ASN A 26 -12.77 11.76 -4.36
N VAL A 27 -13.98 11.60 -3.81
CA VAL A 27 -14.57 10.27 -3.59
C VAL A 27 -14.82 9.58 -4.92
N ALA A 28 -15.39 10.28 -5.91
CA ALA A 28 -15.58 9.73 -7.25
C ALA A 28 -14.24 9.35 -7.90
N ALA A 29 -13.22 10.21 -7.80
CA ALA A 29 -11.89 9.92 -8.33
C ALA A 29 -11.29 8.68 -7.68
N SER A 30 -11.38 8.56 -6.36
CA SER A 30 -10.90 7.39 -5.61
C SER A 30 -11.60 6.11 -6.06
N LEU A 31 -12.93 6.11 -6.17
CA LEU A 31 -13.68 4.92 -6.60
C LEU A 31 -13.32 4.49 -8.04
N VAL A 32 -13.22 5.45 -8.96
CA VAL A 32 -12.84 5.16 -10.35
C VAL A 32 -11.41 4.64 -10.42
N LEU A 33 -10.48 5.26 -9.67
CA LEU A 33 -9.09 4.82 -9.61
C LEU A 33 -8.96 3.42 -9.00
N THR A 34 -9.69 3.11 -7.92
CA THR A 34 -9.69 1.77 -7.32
C THR A 34 -10.14 0.72 -8.33
N LEU A 35 -11.28 0.94 -9.00
CA LEU A 35 -11.80 -0.02 -9.98
C LEU A 35 -10.84 -0.21 -11.17
N MET A 36 -10.30 0.89 -11.69
CA MET A 36 -9.34 0.83 -12.79
C MET A 36 -8.03 0.15 -12.36
N LEU A 37 -7.55 0.43 -11.15
CA LEU A 37 -6.34 -0.17 -10.61
C LEU A 37 -6.51 -1.67 -10.39
N SER A 38 -7.67 -2.12 -9.90
CA SER A 38 -7.99 -3.54 -9.81
C SER A 38 -7.91 -4.25 -11.16
N LEU A 39 -8.48 -3.64 -12.22
CA LEU A 39 -8.40 -4.18 -13.57
C LEU A 39 -6.96 -4.20 -14.10
N LEU A 40 -6.23 -3.10 -13.90
CA LEU A 40 -4.84 -2.96 -14.28
C LEU A 40 -3.95 -3.98 -13.57
N LEU A 41 -4.16 -4.20 -12.28
CA LEU A 41 -3.43 -5.17 -11.48
C LEU A 41 -3.64 -6.59 -12.01
N ALA A 42 -4.85 -6.97 -12.43
CA ALA A 42 -5.09 -8.27 -13.06
C ALA A 42 -4.28 -8.47 -14.35
N VAL A 43 -4.18 -7.43 -15.19
CA VAL A 43 -3.39 -7.46 -16.43
C VAL A 43 -1.89 -7.50 -16.12
N VAL A 44 -1.42 -6.65 -15.22
CA VAL A 44 0.00 -6.60 -14.80
C VAL A 44 0.39 -7.92 -14.13
N ALA A 45 -0.40 -8.44 -13.21
CA ALA A 45 -0.18 -9.73 -12.56
C ALA A 45 -0.03 -10.86 -13.58
N LYS A 46 -0.96 -10.97 -14.55
CA LYS A 46 -0.85 -12.01 -15.58
C LYS A 46 0.40 -11.84 -16.43
N THR A 47 0.65 -10.63 -16.93
CA THR A 47 1.77 -10.37 -17.85
C THR A 47 3.12 -10.65 -17.16
N VAL A 48 3.31 -10.18 -15.93
CA VAL A 48 4.54 -10.41 -15.17
C VAL A 48 4.67 -11.89 -14.76
N ALA A 49 3.58 -12.56 -14.37
CA ALA A 49 3.62 -13.98 -14.01
C ALA A 49 4.02 -14.87 -15.21
N VAL A 50 3.45 -14.61 -16.39
CA VAL A 50 3.83 -15.30 -17.63
C VAL A 50 5.28 -14.99 -18.01
N ALA A 51 5.70 -13.71 -17.93
CA ALA A 51 7.07 -13.31 -18.24
C ALA A 51 8.12 -13.95 -17.30
N LEU A 52 7.77 -14.19 -16.03
CA LEU A 52 8.65 -14.80 -15.03
C LEU A 52 8.55 -16.33 -14.94
N GLY A 53 7.81 -16.96 -15.86
CA GLY A 53 7.73 -18.42 -16.01
C GLY A 53 6.83 -19.12 -15.00
N VAL A 54 5.86 -18.43 -14.39
CA VAL A 54 4.88 -19.05 -13.49
C VAL A 54 3.85 -19.83 -14.31
N MET A 55 3.98 -21.15 -14.32
CA MET A 55 3.09 -22.07 -15.05
C MET A 55 1.75 -22.21 -14.29
N ASN A 56 0.66 -22.50 -15.02
CA ASN A 56 -0.70 -22.69 -14.46
C ASN A 56 -1.35 -21.45 -13.81
N THR A 57 -1.20 -20.27 -14.42
CA THR A 57 -1.89 -19.06 -13.96
C THR A 57 -3.35 -19.01 -14.44
N ILE A 58 -4.25 -18.59 -13.55
CA ILE A 58 -5.68 -18.35 -13.79
C ILE A 58 -5.90 -17.44 -15.02
N SER A 59 -7.07 -17.52 -15.67
CA SER A 59 -7.39 -16.68 -16.83
C SER A 59 -7.40 -15.19 -16.47
N ILE A 60 -7.14 -14.31 -17.45
CA ILE A 60 -7.15 -12.84 -17.22
C ILE A 60 -8.53 -12.37 -16.76
N LEU A 61 -9.60 -12.98 -17.29
CA LEU A 61 -10.97 -12.59 -16.95
C LEU A 61 -11.32 -12.96 -15.51
N ASP A 62 -10.89 -14.13 -15.05
CA ASP A 62 -11.10 -14.56 -13.67
C ASP A 62 -10.26 -13.73 -12.70
N LEU A 63 -9.00 -13.42 -13.05
CA LEU A 63 -8.17 -12.49 -12.29
C LEU A 63 -8.78 -11.08 -12.22
N ALA A 64 -9.36 -10.60 -13.33
CA ALA A 64 -10.04 -9.31 -13.36
C ALA A 64 -11.30 -9.34 -12.48
N LEU A 65 -12.07 -10.42 -12.51
CA LEU A 65 -13.23 -10.59 -11.64
C LEU A 65 -12.84 -10.56 -10.16
N ILE A 66 -11.87 -11.38 -9.76
CA ILE A 66 -11.39 -11.43 -8.38
C ILE A 66 -10.87 -10.05 -7.94
N SER A 67 -10.06 -9.40 -8.78
CA SER A 67 -9.45 -8.12 -8.44
C SER A 67 -10.46 -6.98 -8.36
N ILE A 68 -11.44 -6.92 -9.27
CA ILE A 68 -12.48 -5.88 -9.28
C ILE A 68 -13.44 -6.08 -8.11
N VAL A 69 -13.97 -7.29 -7.92
CA VAL A 69 -14.92 -7.57 -6.84
C VAL A 69 -14.24 -7.49 -5.48
N GLY A 70 -13.08 -8.12 -5.32
CA GLY A 70 -12.31 -8.07 -4.07
C GLY A 70 -11.86 -6.64 -3.74
N GLY A 71 -11.37 -5.91 -4.73
CA GLY A 71 -11.01 -4.49 -4.58
C GLY A 71 -12.21 -3.61 -4.20
N ALA A 72 -13.38 -3.85 -4.81
CA ALA A 72 -14.61 -3.14 -4.46
C ALA A 72 -15.03 -3.41 -3.00
N ILE A 73 -15.07 -4.69 -2.58
CA ILE A 73 -15.39 -5.09 -1.21
C ILE A 73 -14.42 -4.46 -0.22
N ALA A 74 -13.10 -4.62 -0.44
CA ALA A 74 -12.09 -4.06 0.44
C ALA A 74 -12.20 -2.53 0.54
N SER A 75 -12.35 -1.84 -0.61
CA SER A 75 -12.46 -0.38 -0.64
C SER A 75 -13.69 0.16 0.08
N LEU A 76 -14.81 -0.57 0.03
CA LEU A 76 -16.03 -0.20 0.76
C LEU A 76 -15.80 -0.28 2.26
N VAL A 77 -15.20 -1.36 2.75
CA VAL A 77 -14.91 -1.53 4.18
C VAL A 77 -13.90 -0.49 4.65
N VAL A 78 -12.84 -0.25 3.88
CA VAL A 78 -11.83 0.78 4.18
C VAL A 78 -12.44 2.18 4.19
N LEU A 79 -13.35 2.49 3.27
CA LEU A 79 -14.06 3.78 3.23
C LEU A 79 -14.91 3.98 4.49
N VAL A 80 -15.70 2.97 4.87
CA VAL A 80 -16.53 3.02 6.09
C VAL A 80 -15.63 3.21 7.33
N ALA A 81 -14.54 2.46 7.43
CA ALA A 81 -13.58 2.60 8.51
C ALA A 81 -12.95 4.00 8.53
N THR A 82 -12.56 4.55 7.37
CA THR A 82 -11.98 5.89 7.25
C THR A 82 -12.97 6.96 7.76
N ILE A 83 -14.25 6.85 7.39
CA ILE A 83 -15.29 7.79 7.83
C ILE A 83 -15.51 7.65 9.35
N ALA A 84 -15.55 6.43 9.88
CA ALA A 84 -15.71 6.18 11.30
C ALA A 84 -14.53 6.74 12.12
N LEU A 85 -13.29 6.52 11.65
CA LEU A 85 -12.08 7.08 12.27
C LEU A 85 -12.09 8.60 12.22
N ALA A 86 -12.47 9.20 11.09
CA ALA A 86 -12.56 10.66 10.98
C ALA A 86 -13.59 11.24 11.96
N ALA A 87 -14.79 10.64 12.06
CA ALA A 87 -15.82 11.07 13.02
C ALA A 87 -15.37 10.89 14.48
N GLY A 88 -14.69 9.78 14.79
CA GLY A 88 -14.12 9.53 16.12
C GLY A 88 -13.01 10.52 16.47
N SER A 89 -12.11 10.81 15.53
CA SER A 89 -11.01 11.77 15.70
C SER A 89 -11.53 13.16 16.07
N VAL A 90 -12.59 13.63 15.41
CA VAL A 90 -13.25 14.91 15.73
C VAL A 90 -13.89 14.90 17.11
N ARG A 91 -14.51 13.77 17.53
CA ARG A 91 -15.14 13.65 18.84
C ARG A 91 -14.13 13.64 20.00
N TYR A 92 -12.97 13.04 19.81
CA TYR A 92 -11.95 12.87 20.86
C TYR A 92 -10.78 13.86 20.76
N GLY A 93 -10.78 14.76 19.77
CA GLY A 93 -9.71 15.73 19.56
C GLY A 93 -8.39 15.10 19.13
N TRP A 94 -8.43 13.93 18.50
CA TRP A 94 -7.22 13.28 17.96
C TRP A 94 -6.81 13.91 16.65
N ASP A 95 -5.51 13.93 16.39
CA ASP A 95 -4.96 14.33 15.09
C ASP A 95 -5.28 13.25 14.03
N LEU A 96 -6.08 13.66 13.05
CA LEU A 96 -6.62 12.81 12.00
C LEU A 96 -5.50 12.26 11.11
N ASP A 97 -4.40 12.99 10.95
CA ASP A 97 -3.29 12.59 10.09
C ASP A 97 -2.42 11.50 10.74
N ASN A 98 -2.27 11.56 12.07
CA ASN A 98 -1.54 10.54 12.83
C ASN A 98 -2.31 9.23 12.97
N LEU A 99 -3.65 9.30 12.94
CA LEU A 99 -4.50 8.13 13.18
C LEU A 99 -4.98 7.50 11.87
N THR A 100 -5.46 8.30 10.92
CA THR A 100 -6.11 7.76 9.72
C THR A 100 -5.10 7.19 8.73
N ALA A 101 -3.94 7.81 8.51
CA ALA A 101 -3.00 7.32 7.51
C ALA A 101 -2.45 5.92 7.84
N PRO A 102 -1.95 5.62 9.06
CA PRO A 102 -1.49 4.28 9.41
C PRO A 102 -2.63 3.26 9.45
N LEU A 103 -3.75 3.59 10.11
CA LEU A 103 -4.85 2.64 10.28
C LEU A 103 -5.49 2.26 8.95
N VAL A 104 -5.74 3.24 8.06
CA VAL A 104 -6.33 2.97 6.75
C VAL A 104 -5.42 2.08 5.89
N SER A 105 -4.10 2.29 5.94
CA SER A 105 -3.14 1.43 5.24
C SER A 105 -3.19 0.01 5.79
N THR A 106 -3.09 -0.16 7.12
CA THR A 106 -3.13 -1.49 7.74
C THR A 106 -4.44 -2.23 7.51
N LEU A 107 -5.57 -1.51 7.54
CA LEU A 107 -6.88 -2.08 7.22
C LEU A 107 -6.95 -2.49 5.76
N GLY A 108 -6.39 -1.71 4.84
CA GLY A 108 -6.24 -2.10 3.44
C GLY A 108 -5.48 -3.42 3.30
N ASP A 109 -4.29 -3.51 3.90
CA ASP A 109 -3.43 -4.69 3.81
C ASP A 109 -4.11 -5.96 4.39
N VAL A 110 -4.75 -5.84 5.55
CA VAL A 110 -5.39 -6.99 6.22
C VAL A 110 -6.71 -7.39 5.57
N LEU A 111 -7.52 -6.43 5.12
CA LEU A 111 -8.86 -6.70 4.58
C LEU A 111 -8.85 -7.14 3.11
N THR A 112 -7.78 -6.87 2.36
CA THR A 112 -7.69 -7.29 0.96
C THR A 112 -7.69 -8.81 0.81
N LEU A 113 -6.97 -9.57 1.65
CA LEU A 113 -6.92 -11.03 1.53
C LEU A 113 -8.29 -11.70 1.74
N PRO A 114 -9.06 -11.42 2.82
CA PRO A 114 -10.42 -11.94 2.95
C PRO A 114 -11.36 -11.50 1.83
N ALA A 115 -11.22 -10.25 1.34
CA ALA A 115 -12.04 -9.76 0.25
C ALA A 115 -11.75 -10.48 -1.07
N LEU A 116 -10.48 -10.77 -1.36
CA LEU A 116 -10.06 -11.56 -2.52
C LEU A 116 -10.54 -13.02 -2.40
N TRP A 117 -10.47 -13.61 -1.19
CA TRP A 117 -11.00 -14.94 -0.94
C TRP A 117 -12.52 -15.01 -1.17
N LEU A 118 -13.29 -14.06 -0.64
CA LEU A 118 -14.73 -13.96 -0.91
C LEU A 118 -15.03 -13.77 -2.40
N ALA A 119 -14.24 -12.95 -3.09
CA ALA A 119 -14.38 -12.74 -4.52
C ALA A 119 -14.05 -13.99 -5.34
N SER A 120 -13.14 -14.85 -4.85
CA SER A 120 -12.78 -16.11 -5.51
C SER A 120 -13.93 -17.13 -5.49
N LEU A 121 -14.84 -17.08 -4.51
CA LEU A 121 -16.03 -17.95 -4.46
C LEU A 121 -16.98 -17.73 -5.64
N LEU A 122 -16.91 -16.57 -6.32
CA LEU A 122 -17.71 -16.35 -7.54
C LEU A 122 -17.25 -17.21 -8.72
N LEU A 123 -16.02 -17.75 -8.67
CA LEU A 123 -15.49 -18.62 -9.73
C LEU A 123 -16.12 -20.02 -9.74
N ASP A 124 -16.78 -20.42 -8.66
CA ASP A 124 -17.40 -21.75 -8.55
C ASP A 124 -18.57 -21.94 -9.55
N ILE A 125 -19.11 -20.85 -10.10
CA ILE A 125 -20.20 -20.87 -11.09
C ILE A 125 -19.68 -20.34 -12.44
N GLU A 126 -19.16 -21.23 -13.28
CA GLU A 126 -18.41 -20.89 -14.51
C GLU A 126 -19.16 -19.93 -15.45
N LEU A 127 -20.46 -20.16 -15.70
CA LEU A 127 -21.26 -19.31 -16.59
C LEU A 127 -21.46 -17.90 -16.00
N LEU A 128 -21.69 -17.81 -14.69
CA LEU A 128 -21.87 -16.55 -13.97
C LEU A 128 -20.54 -15.79 -13.89
N ALA A 129 -19.43 -16.48 -13.62
CA ALA A 129 -18.09 -15.91 -13.58
C ALA A 129 -17.69 -15.30 -14.93
N ARG A 130 -17.90 -16.04 -16.04
CA ARG A 130 -17.53 -15.55 -17.38
C ARG A 130 -18.38 -14.36 -17.83
N THR A 131 -19.69 -14.39 -17.58
CA THR A 131 -20.58 -13.29 -17.98
C THR A 131 -20.39 -12.04 -17.12
N SER A 132 -20.27 -12.21 -15.80
CA SER A 132 -20.03 -11.10 -14.87
C SER A 132 -18.66 -10.46 -15.05
N SER A 133 -17.60 -11.24 -15.31
CA SER A 133 -16.25 -10.70 -15.56
C SER A 133 -16.22 -9.78 -16.76
N VAL A 134 -16.79 -10.19 -17.90
CA VAL A 134 -16.85 -9.36 -19.12
C VAL A 134 -17.68 -8.09 -18.86
N LEU A 135 -18.86 -8.22 -18.23
CA LEU A 135 -19.72 -7.08 -17.92
C LEU A 135 -19.01 -6.07 -17.00
N LEU A 136 -18.32 -6.56 -15.96
CA LEU A 136 -17.56 -5.73 -15.03
C LEU A 136 -16.41 -5.01 -15.72
N VAL A 137 -15.63 -5.72 -16.54
CA VAL A 137 -14.53 -5.10 -17.30
C VAL A 137 -15.06 -3.97 -18.19
N VAL A 138 -16.13 -4.22 -18.95
CA VAL A 138 -16.76 -3.20 -19.80
C VAL A 138 -17.26 -2.01 -18.97
N ALA A 139 -17.92 -2.26 -17.83
CA ALA A 139 -18.40 -1.23 -16.94
C ALA A 139 -17.26 -0.37 -16.37
N VAL A 140 -16.16 -0.99 -15.92
CA VAL A 140 -14.98 -0.30 -15.41
C VAL A 140 -14.35 0.57 -16.49
N LEU A 141 -14.15 0.04 -17.69
CA LEU A 141 -13.60 0.80 -18.82
C LEU A 141 -14.50 1.98 -19.22
N PHE A 142 -15.82 1.80 -19.20
CA PHE A 142 -16.78 2.87 -19.48
C PHE A 142 -16.75 3.97 -18.42
N VAL A 143 -16.79 3.61 -17.15
CA VAL A 143 -16.72 4.55 -16.01
C VAL A 143 -15.38 5.31 -16.01
N PHE A 144 -14.28 4.61 -16.25
CA PHE A 144 -12.95 5.21 -16.35
C PHE A 144 -12.86 6.19 -17.53
N SER A 145 -13.33 5.79 -18.71
CA SER A 145 -13.35 6.65 -19.90
C SER A 145 -14.18 7.91 -19.68
N SER A 146 -15.30 7.78 -18.96
CA SER A 146 -16.17 8.90 -18.58
C SER A 146 -15.48 9.85 -17.60
N ALA A 147 -14.75 9.31 -16.61
CA ALA A 147 -13.98 10.12 -15.66
C ALA A 147 -12.78 10.83 -16.31
N TRP A 148 -12.09 10.14 -17.23
CA TRP A 148 -10.94 10.68 -17.97
C TRP A 148 -11.30 11.89 -18.85
N ARG A 149 -12.55 11.91 -19.34
CA ARG A 149 -13.14 12.99 -20.14
C ARG A 149 -14.06 13.91 -19.35
N SER A 150 -14.09 13.79 -18.01
CA SER A 150 -14.99 14.58 -17.18
C SER A 150 -14.71 16.07 -17.31
N LYS A 151 -15.79 16.87 -17.27
CA LYS A 151 -15.72 18.34 -17.20
C LYS A 151 -15.32 18.84 -15.80
N GLN A 152 -15.34 17.96 -14.80
CA GLN A 152 -14.95 18.30 -13.44
C GLN A 152 -13.43 18.31 -13.31
N GLU A 153 -12.86 19.48 -13.03
CA GLU A 153 -11.41 19.67 -13.05
C GLU A 153 -10.66 18.82 -12.03
N VAL A 154 -11.16 18.70 -10.80
CA VAL A 154 -10.51 17.91 -9.75
C VAL A 154 -10.53 16.44 -10.12
N LEU A 155 -11.70 15.89 -10.47
CA LEU A 155 -11.82 14.48 -10.89
C LEU A 155 -10.86 14.16 -12.05
N ARG A 156 -10.89 14.95 -13.12
CA ARG A 156 -10.04 14.74 -14.30
C ARG A 156 -8.56 14.81 -13.95
N ARG A 157 -8.16 15.82 -13.17
CA ARG A 157 -6.77 16.03 -12.75
C ARG A 157 -6.27 14.84 -11.93
N VAL A 158 -7.01 14.46 -10.88
CA VAL A 158 -6.63 13.36 -9.99
C VAL A 158 -6.49 12.05 -10.75
N VAL A 159 -7.44 11.73 -11.65
CA VAL A 159 -7.36 10.50 -12.44
C VAL A 159 -6.13 10.49 -13.35
N ARG A 160 -5.85 11.59 -14.07
CA ARG A 160 -4.72 11.65 -15.01
C ARG A 160 -3.36 11.66 -14.32
N GLU A 161 -3.24 12.34 -13.19
CA GLU A 161 -1.99 12.41 -12.43
C GLU A 161 -1.71 11.10 -11.68
N SER A 162 -2.74 10.42 -11.17
CA SER A 162 -2.55 9.21 -10.36
C SER A 162 -2.30 7.96 -11.21
N VAL A 163 -2.91 7.85 -12.40
CA VAL A 163 -2.81 6.62 -13.22
C VAL A 163 -1.37 6.18 -13.53
N PRO A 164 -0.46 7.06 -14.00
CA PRO A 164 0.93 6.66 -14.27
C PRO A 164 1.67 6.19 -13.02
N ILE A 165 1.46 6.88 -11.90
CA ILE A 165 2.09 6.57 -10.61
C ILE A 165 1.60 5.21 -10.12
N LEU A 166 0.28 5.00 -10.16
CA LEU A 166 -0.35 3.75 -9.72
C LEU A 166 -0.01 2.57 -10.65
N PHE A 167 0.17 2.79 -11.95
CA PHE A 167 0.64 1.76 -12.87
C PHE A 167 2.06 1.31 -12.52
N ALA A 168 2.98 2.25 -12.30
CA ALA A 168 4.35 1.94 -11.89
C ALA A 168 4.37 1.21 -10.54
N ALA A 169 3.56 1.67 -9.58
CA ALA A 169 3.37 1.02 -8.29
C ALA A 169 2.88 -0.43 -8.46
N ALA A 170 1.83 -0.65 -9.25
CA ALA A 170 1.26 -1.97 -9.49
C ALA A 170 2.28 -2.97 -10.07
N CYS A 171 3.13 -2.51 -10.99
CA CYS A 171 4.23 -3.31 -11.53
C CYS A 171 5.20 -3.75 -10.43
N LEU A 172 5.67 -2.82 -9.59
CA LEU A 172 6.59 -3.12 -8.49
C LEU A 172 5.95 -4.06 -7.44
N SER A 173 4.72 -3.77 -7.01
CA SER A 173 4.02 -4.59 -6.01
C SER A 173 3.71 -6.00 -6.56
N THR A 174 3.45 -6.14 -7.86
CA THR A 174 3.28 -7.46 -8.51
C THR A 174 4.59 -8.25 -8.52
N MET A 175 5.73 -7.60 -8.77
CA MET A 175 7.04 -8.26 -8.67
C MET A 175 7.31 -8.78 -7.24
N ALA A 176 6.86 -8.04 -6.23
CA ALA A 176 6.93 -8.47 -4.83
C ALA A 176 6.11 -9.74 -4.59
N GLY A 177 4.86 -9.77 -5.09
CA GLY A 177 3.99 -10.93 -4.99
C GLY A 177 4.59 -12.18 -5.64
N ILE A 178 5.22 -12.04 -6.82
CA ILE A 178 5.87 -13.17 -7.50
C ILE A 178 7.12 -13.66 -6.76
N ALA A 179 7.86 -12.75 -6.11
CA ALA A 179 8.99 -13.16 -5.27
C ALA A 179 8.53 -14.08 -4.12
N ILE A 180 7.38 -13.78 -3.52
CA ILE A 180 6.75 -14.59 -2.45
C ILE A 180 6.21 -15.90 -3.01
N GLU A 181 5.51 -15.86 -4.15
CA GLU A 181 4.95 -17.05 -4.83
C GLU A 181 6.04 -18.09 -5.09
N LYS A 182 7.23 -17.68 -5.54
CA LYS A 182 8.37 -18.57 -5.77
C LYS A 182 8.92 -19.22 -4.50
N ARG A 183 8.52 -18.75 -3.32
CA ARG A 183 8.91 -19.27 -2.00
C ARG A 183 7.72 -19.75 -1.18
N LEU A 184 6.55 -19.96 -1.81
CA LEU A 184 5.33 -20.35 -1.12
C LEU A 184 5.50 -21.64 -0.28
N GLY A 185 6.38 -22.56 -0.68
CA GLY A 185 6.68 -23.77 0.09
C GLY A 185 7.17 -23.48 1.52
N THR A 186 8.04 -22.48 1.70
CA THR A 186 8.51 -22.05 3.02
C THR A 186 7.38 -21.42 3.83
N PHE A 187 6.59 -20.55 3.19
CA PHE A 187 5.44 -19.89 3.83
C PHE A 187 4.33 -20.88 4.20
N SER A 188 4.15 -21.96 3.44
CA SER A 188 3.21 -23.04 3.75
C SER A 188 3.67 -23.91 4.90
N THR A 189 4.99 -24.05 5.09
CA THR A 189 5.56 -24.78 6.24
C THR A 189 5.39 -23.98 7.53
N TYR A 190 5.50 -22.65 7.43
CA TYR A 190 5.36 -21.74 8.56
C TYR A 190 4.37 -20.60 8.26
N PRO A 191 3.05 -20.84 8.34
CA PRO A 191 2.03 -19.83 8.02
C PRO A 191 2.10 -18.58 8.89
N ALA A 192 2.74 -18.63 10.06
CA ALA A 192 3.01 -17.44 10.87
C ALA A 192 3.83 -16.37 10.12
N LEU A 193 4.64 -16.74 9.11
CA LEU A 193 5.36 -15.79 8.26
C LEU A 193 4.43 -15.01 7.32
N LEU A 194 3.31 -15.61 6.89
CA LEU A 194 2.27 -14.93 6.11
C LEU A 194 1.53 -13.88 6.95
N ILE A 195 1.41 -14.11 8.26
CA ILE A 195 0.84 -13.13 9.20
C ILE A 195 1.83 -11.97 9.41
N LEU A 196 3.13 -12.27 9.48
CA LEU A 196 4.18 -11.25 9.63
C LEU A 196 4.29 -10.33 8.40
N PHE A 197 4.12 -10.89 7.21
CA PHE A 197 4.44 -10.21 5.95
C PHE A 197 3.72 -8.85 5.77
N PRO A 198 2.39 -8.73 5.88
CA PRO A 198 1.71 -7.45 5.76
C PRO A 198 2.18 -6.44 6.81
N ALA A 199 2.30 -6.86 8.07
CA ALA A 199 2.76 -5.99 9.16
C ALA A 199 4.19 -5.47 8.92
N PHE A 200 5.05 -6.32 8.39
CA PHE A 200 6.44 -6.00 8.07
C PHE A 200 6.55 -4.93 6.97
N ILE A 201 5.84 -5.12 5.85
CA ILE A 201 5.85 -4.18 4.72
C ILE A 201 5.19 -2.85 5.11
N SER A 202 4.01 -2.92 5.75
CA SER A 202 3.26 -1.74 6.20
C SER A 202 4.07 -0.87 7.15
N SER A 203 4.85 -1.49 8.06
CA SER A 203 5.74 -0.76 8.98
C SER A 203 6.86 -0.02 8.26
N ALA A 204 7.51 -0.64 7.27
CA ALA A 204 8.54 0.03 6.47
C ALA A 204 7.96 1.21 5.68
N GLY A 205 6.79 1.02 5.05
CA GLY A 205 6.10 2.07 4.31
C GLY A 205 5.73 3.25 5.19
N ALA A 206 5.17 2.99 6.38
CA ALA A 206 4.81 4.02 7.35
C ALA A 206 6.03 4.80 7.84
N LEU A 207 7.12 4.12 8.22
CA LEU A 207 8.37 4.76 8.65
C LEU A 207 8.95 5.66 7.55
N GLY A 208 8.90 5.20 6.30
CA GLY A 208 9.38 5.98 5.17
C GLY A 208 8.48 7.16 4.81
N GLY A 209 7.17 7.01 4.93
CA GLY A 209 6.22 8.12 4.79
C GLY A 209 6.46 9.22 5.82
N ILE A 210 6.69 8.84 7.09
CA ILE A 210 7.04 9.78 8.16
C ILE A 210 8.35 10.51 7.82
N LEU A 211 9.38 9.78 7.38
CA LEU A 211 10.66 10.38 7.02
C LEU A 211 10.53 11.33 5.83
N SER A 212 9.84 10.90 4.76
CA SER A 212 9.60 11.73 3.57
C SER A 212 8.87 13.03 3.93
N SER A 213 7.83 12.97 4.77
CA SER A 213 7.09 14.14 5.21
C SER A 213 7.95 15.09 6.06
N ARG A 214 8.77 14.56 6.99
CA ARG A 214 9.71 15.38 7.77
C ARG A 214 10.75 16.07 6.88
N LEU A 215 11.33 15.35 5.93
CA LEU A 215 12.33 15.90 5.01
C LEU A 215 11.72 16.96 4.10
N SER A 216 10.53 16.70 3.55
CA SER A 216 9.77 17.67 2.74
C SER A 216 9.49 18.97 3.51
N THR A 217 9.03 18.84 4.76
CA THR A 217 8.76 19.99 5.64
C THR A 217 10.03 20.80 5.89
N LYS A 218 11.16 20.14 6.20
CA LYS A 218 12.44 20.82 6.43
C LYS A 218 12.95 21.55 5.18
N LEU A 219 12.75 20.98 3.99
CA LEU A 219 13.12 21.62 2.72
C LEU A 219 12.22 22.84 2.44
N HIS A 220 10.91 22.72 2.64
CA HIS A 220 9.96 23.83 2.44
C HIS A 220 10.20 25.01 3.40
N LEU A 221 10.58 24.72 4.65
CA LEU A 221 10.92 25.74 5.64
C LEU A 221 12.33 26.34 5.45
N GLY A 222 13.10 25.87 4.46
CA GLY A 222 14.48 26.31 4.25
C GLY A 222 15.46 25.86 5.33
N LEU A 223 15.06 24.91 6.21
CA LEU A 223 15.90 24.34 7.27
C LEU A 223 16.90 23.32 6.73
N MET A 224 16.68 22.83 5.50
CA MET A 224 17.56 21.89 4.83
C MET A 224 17.85 22.38 3.41
N VAL A 225 19.10 22.22 2.97
CA VAL A 225 19.51 22.50 1.58
C VAL A 225 19.58 21.18 0.81
N PRO A 226 19.01 21.09 -0.41
CA PRO A 226 19.14 19.91 -1.25
C PRO A 226 20.62 19.63 -1.59
N GLY A 227 21.11 18.46 -1.20
CA GLY A 227 22.50 18.04 -1.43
C GLY A 227 22.60 16.61 -1.96
N PRO A 228 23.74 16.19 -2.51
CA PRO A 228 23.97 14.81 -2.90
C PRO A 228 24.13 13.85 -1.71
N PHE A 229 24.46 14.37 -0.53
CA PHE A 229 24.65 13.59 0.70
C PHE A 229 23.80 14.15 1.85
N PRO A 230 23.24 13.28 2.71
CA PRO A 230 22.39 13.70 3.81
C PRO A 230 23.12 14.58 4.82
N ASN A 231 22.58 15.78 5.01
CA ASN A 231 23.02 16.73 6.04
C ASN A 231 22.88 16.11 7.43
N ARG A 232 23.49 16.73 8.44
CA ARG A 232 23.43 16.27 9.83
C ARG A 232 21.99 16.02 10.28
N ASP A 233 21.07 16.93 9.96
CA ASP A 233 19.66 16.81 10.36
C ASP A 233 18.93 15.65 9.67
N ALA A 234 19.21 15.43 8.37
CA ALA A 234 18.65 14.29 7.64
C ALA A 234 19.18 12.95 8.17
N ARG A 235 20.48 12.90 8.54
CA ARG A 235 21.07 11.72 9.17
C ARG A 235 20.48 11.45 10.55
N THR A 236 20.28 12.49 11.37
CA THR A 236 19.62 12.36 12.67
C THR A 236 18.22 11.79 12.52
N ASP A 237 17.40 12.31 11.59
CA ASP A 237 16.07 11.76 11.33
C ASP A 237 16.14 10.29 10.87
N GLY A 238 17.08 9.95 9.99
CA GLY A 238 17.32 8.58 9.55
C GLY A 238 17.67 7.64 10.71
N TYR A 239 18.56 8.06 11.61
CA TYR A 239 18.91 7.28 12.80
C TYR A 239 17.73 7.11 13.75
N LEU A 240 16.91 8.15 13.94
CA LEU A 240 15.70 8.06 14.75
C LEU A 240 14.71 7.05 14.16
N ILE A 241 14.55 7.04 12.84
CA ILE A 241 13.69 6.08 12.14
C ILE A 241 14.24 4.64 12.26
N LEU A 242 15.56 4.45 12.16
CA LEU A 242 16.18 3.14 12.37
C LEU A 242 15.99 2.62 13.81
N LEU A 243 16.21 3.49 14.80
CA LEU A 243 16.01 3.18 16.22
C LEU A 243 14.55 2.88 16.54
N LEU A 244 13.62 3.64 15.96
CA LEU A 244 12.18 3.42 16.10
C LEU A 244 11.74 2.12 15.40
N GLY A 245 12.40 1.73 14.31
CA GLY A 245 12.14 0.49 13.61
C GLY A 245 12.34 -0.74 14.48
N ALA A 246 13.40 -0.80 15.29
CA ALA A 246 13.71 -1.96 16.12
C ALA A 246 12.55 -2.45 17.01
N PRO A 247 11.93 -1.62 17.89
CA PRO A 247 10.79 -2.05 18.69
C PRO A 247 9.55 -2.39 17.85
N ILE A 248 9.33 -1.70 16.71
CA ILE A 248 8.20 -1.98 15.81
C ILE A 248 8.35 -3.38 15.18
N TYR A 249 9.51 -3.69 14.62
CA TYR A 249 9.75 -5.01 14.02
C TYR A 249 9.76 -6.14 15.05
N LEU A 250 10.23 -5.87 16.27
CA LEU A 250 10.11 -6.82 17.37
C LEU A 250 8.64 -7.08 17.72
N PHE A 251 7.83 -6.03 17.81
CA PHE A 251 6.40 -6.15 18.08
C PHE A 251 5.68 -6.93 16.97
N ASN A 252 6.01 -6.67 15.70
CA ASN A 252 5.47 -7.42 14.56
C ASN A 252 5.81 -8.92 14.66
N ALA A 253 7.03 -9.27 15.05
CA ALA A 253 7.45 -10.67 15.23
C ALA A 253 6.69 -11.36 16.36
N ILE A 254 6.57 -10.70 17.52
CA ILE A 254 5.83 -11.21 18.68
C ILE A 254 4.36 -11.39 18.32
N GLY A 255 3.76 -10.37 17.71
CA GLY A 255 2.37 -10.38 17.28
C GLY A 255 2.08 -11.51 16.29
N ALA A 256 2.88 -11.64 15.24
CA ALA A 256 2.71 -12.69 14.24
C ALA A 256 2.91 -14.11 14.84
N HIS A 257 3.87 -14.29 15.74
CA HIS A 257 4.08 -15.57 16.42
C HIS A 257 2.89 -15.94 17.32
N PHE A 258 2.40 -14.98 18.12
CA PHE A 258 1.31 -15.23 19.06
C PHE A 258 -0.01 -15.47 18.33
N VAL A 259 -0.34 -14.65 17.33
CA VAL A 259 -1.54 -14.83 16.50
C VAL A 259 -1.45 -16.15 15.72
N GLY A 260 -0.28 -16.49 15.17
CA GLY A 260 -0.07 -17.78 14.52
C GLY A 260 -0.36 -18.97 15.45
N ARG A 261 0.15 -18.92 16.69
CA ARG A 261 -0.14 -19.96 17.69
C ARG A 261 -1.60 -20.01 18.12
N LEU A 262 -2.25 -18.85 18.32
CA LEU A 262 -3.67 -18.78 18.65
C LEU A 262 -4.54 -19.42 17.56
N LEU A 263 -4.14 -19.28 16.30
CA LEU A 263 -4.81 -19.88 15.14
C LEU A 263 -4.40 -21.35 14.88
N GLY A 264 -3.58 -21.95 15.76
CA GLY A 264 -3.10 -23.32 15.61
C GLY A 264 -2.10 -23.52 14.46
N GLN A 265 -1.51 -22.44 13.94
CA GLN A 265 -0.60 -22.47 12.80
C GLN A 265 0.85 -22.72 13.22
N ALA A 266 1.60 -23.41 12.36
CA ALA A 266 3.02 -23.63 12.57
C ALA A 266 3.81 -22.30 12.54
N SER A 267 4.79 -22.18 13.45
CA SER A 267 5.67 -21.04 13.55
C SER A 267 7.12 -21.49 13.74
N PRO A 268 8.12 -20.81 13.14
CA PRO A 268 9.53 -21.16 13.30
C PRO A 268 10.03 -21.01 14.75
N GLY A 269 9.27 -20.28 15.58
CA GLY A 269 9.60 -19.98 16.97
C GLY A 269 9.85 -18.49 17.18
N LEU A 270 9.68 -18.02 18.42
CA LEU A 270 9.72 -16.59 18.73
C LEU A 270 11.09 -15.96 18.40
N LEU A 271 12.18 -16.66 18.71
CA LEU A 271 13.54 -16.17 18.45
C LEU A 271 13.79 -16.01 16.94
N GLN A 272 13.44 -17.03 16.15
CA GLN A 272 13.62 -16.99 14.69
C GLN A 272 12.73 -15.91 14.05
N MET A 273 11.48 -15.77 14.50
CA MET A 273 10.60 -14.69 14.08
C MET A 273 11.19 -13.30 14.38
N ALA A 274 11.74 -13.12 15.60
CA ALA A 274 12.36 -11.88 16.00
C ALA A 274 13.61 -11.56 15.17
N VAL A 275 14.50 -12.54 14.96
CA VAL A 275 15.70 -12.38 14.13
C VAL A 275 15.33 -12.02 12.69
N VAL A 276 14.38 -12.75 12.10
CA VAL A 276 13.93 -12.49 10.72
C VAL A 276 13.35 -11.08 10.59
N SER A 277 12.44 -10.71 11.49
CA SER A 277 11.79 -9.40 11.45
C SER A 277 12.78 -8.26 11.71
N LEU A 278 13.71 -8.41 12.67
CA LEU A 278 14.68 -7.37 13.00
C LEU A 278 15.75 -7.19 11.92
N LEU A 279 16.33 -8.27 11.40
CA LEU A 279 17.35 -8.18 10.34
C LEU A 279 16.73 -7.72 9.02
N GLY A 280 15.58 -8.29 8.65
CA GLY A 280 14.83 -7.85 7.48
C GLY A 280 14.41 -6.39 7.61
N GLY A 281 13.90 -6.02 8.79
CA GLY A 281 13.44 -4.67 9.09
C GLY A 281 14.57 -3.65 9.09
N ALA A 282 15.74 -3.99 9.62
CA ALA A 282 16.92 -3.14 9.55
C ALA A 282 17.36 -2.89 8.10
N PHE A 283 17.35 -3.92 7.25
CA PHE A 283 17.63 -3.77 5.83
C PHE A 283 16.58 -2.89 5.13
N ALA A 284 15.29 -3.20 5.34
CA ALA A 284 14.18 -2.47 4.74
C ALA A 284 14.18 -0.98 5.16
N VAL A 285 14.40 -0.69 6.45
CA VAL A 285 14.46 0.68 6.97
C VAL A 285 15.68 1.43 6.43
N THR A 286 16.83 0.77 6.30
CA THR A 286 18.02 1.39 5.70
C THR A 286 17.75 1.80 4.25
N PHE A 287 17.08 0.93 3.49
CA PHE A 287 16.65 1.23 2.13
C PHE A 287 15.62 2.36 2.07
N VAL A 288 14.64 2.33 2.98
CA VAL A 288 13.64 3.40 3.15
C VAL A 288 14.28 4.75 3.40
N ILE A 289 15.31 4.81 4.26
CA ILE A 289 16.03 6.06 4.56
C ILE A 289 16.66 6.63 3.28
N ALA A 290 17.29 5.77 2.47
CA ALA A 290 17.88 6.17 1.20
C ALA A 290 16.81 6.68 0.21
N ILE A 291 15.74 5.91 -0.01
CA ILE A 291 14.68 6.29 -0.96
C ILE A 291 13.93 7.54 -0.50
N ALA A 292 13.60 7.67 0.78
CA ALA A 292 12.95 8.87 1.29
C ALA A 292 13.83 10.09 1.05
N TYR A 293 15.12 10.04 1.40
CA TYR A 293 16.03 11.16 1.21
C TYR A 293 16.21 11.56 -0.26
N TYR A 294 16.61 10.60 -1.10
CA TYR A 294 16.88 10.87 -2.52
C TYR A 294 15.59 11.15 -3.29
N GLY A 295 14.49 10.51 -2.95
CA GLY A 295 13.17 10.74 -3.52
C GLY A 295 12.67 12.16 -3.25
N THR A 296 12.75 12.63 -2.00
CA THR A 296 12.38 14.00 -1.64
C THR A 296 13.25 15.03 -2.37
N ILE A 297 14.57 14.81 -2.45
CA ILE A 297 15.46 15.75 -3.18
C ILE A 297 15.21 15.74 -4.68
N ALA A 298 14.99 14.56 -5.27
CA ALA A 298 14.66 14.45 -6.68
C ALA A 298 13.38 15.21 -6.98
N ALA A 299 12.33 15.03 -6.17
CA ALA A 299 11.07 15.75 -6.32
C ALA A 299 11.30 17.27 -6.33
N VAL A 300 12.03 17.81 -5.34
CA VAL A 300 12.36 19.25 -5.30
C VAL A 300 13.14 19.70 -6.53
N ARG A 301 14.14 18.93 -6.99
CA ARG A 301 14.96 19.28 -8.17
C ARG A 301 14.15 19.30 -9.47
N PHE A 302 13.13 18.45 -9.58
CA PHE A 302 12.25 18.42 -10.73
C PHE A 302 11.04 19.37 -10.62
N GLY A 303 10.98 20.19 -9.56
CA GLY A 303 9.85 21.10 -9.31
C GLY A 303 8.55 20.37 -8.95
N ALA A 304 8.65 19.11 -8.55
CA ALA A 304 7.55 18.28 -8.08
C ALA A 304 7.39 18.44 -6.56
N ASP A 305 6.14 18.40 -6.09
CA ASP A 305 5.83 18.46 -4.67
C ASP A 305 6.22 17.15 -3.95
N PRO A 306 7.21 17.15 -3.05
CA PRO A 306 7.68 15.94 -2.39
C PRO A 306 6.60 15.26 -1.53
N ASP A 307 5.57 15.98 -1.08
CA ASP A 307 4.47 15.41 -0.31
C ASP A 307 3.53 14.59 -1.21
N THR A 308 3.45 14.95 -2.49
CA THR A 308 2.61 14.26 -3.48
C THR A 308 3.31 13.02 -4.06
N TYR A 309 4.62 13.07 -4.27
CA TYR A 309 5.38 11.99 -4.93
C TYR A 309 6.19 11.12 -3.98
N GLY A 310 6.60 11.64 -2.82
CA GLY A 310 7.50 10.96 -1.89
C GLY A 310 6.87 9.73 -1.24
N ILE A 311 5.65 9.86 -0.71
CA ILE A 311 4.96 8.75 -0.03
C ILE A 311 4.69 7.59 -1.00
N PRO A 312 4.08 7.79 -2.20
CA PRO A 312 3.89 6.69 -3.15
C PRO A 312 5.20 6.02 -3.59
N LEU A 313 6.25 6.81 -3.83
CA LEU A 313 7.56 6.30 -4.22
C LEU A 313 8.14 5.37 -3.14
N VAL A 314 8.09 5.82 -1.88
CA VAL A 314 8.55 5.02 -0.74
C VAL A 314 7.75 3.73 -0.64
N THR A 315 6.43 3.80 -0.53
CA THR A 315 5.58 2.63 -0.27
C THR A 315 5.73 1.59 -1.38
N SER A 316 5.63 1.98 -2.65
CA SER A 316 5.75 1.03 -3.77
C SER A 316 7.14 0.41 -3.90
N SER A 317 8.20 1.15 -3.55
CA SER A 317 9.56 0.59 -3.55
C SER A 317 9.77 -0.38 -2.39
N VAL A 318 9.17 -0.08 -1.24
CA VAL A 318 9.21 -0.92 -0.04
C VAL A 318 8.44 -2.22 -0.22
N ASP A 319 7.30 -2.20 -0.91
CA ASP A 319 6.56 -3.44 -1.20
C ASP A 319 7.47 -4.48 -1.86
N PHE A 320 8.23 -4.04 -2.87
CA PHE A 320 9.16 -4.91 -3.59
C PHE A 320 10.41 -5.26 -2.78
N ILE A 321 11.14 -4.25 -2.31
CA ILE A 321 12.45 -4.46 -1.66
C ILE A 321 12.28 -5.03 -0.27
N GLY A 322 11.24 -4.64 0.47
CA GLY A 322 10.90 -5.22 1.76
C GLY A 322 10.54 -6.71 1.64
N ALA A 323 9.78 -7.10 0.60
CA ALA A 323 9.49 -8.51 0.37
C ALA A 323 10.75 -9.32 0.09
N ILE A 324 11.64 -8.81 -0.77
CA ILE A 324 12.93 -9.44 -1.05
C ILE A 324 13.77 -9.52 0.22
N ALA A 325 13.85 -8.44 1.00
CA ALA A 325 14.63 -8.38 2.23
C ALA A 325 14.17 -9.46 3.23
N LEU A 326 12.86 -9.57 3.43
CA LEU A 326 12.29 -10.59 4.30
C LEU A 326 12.65 -12.00 3.82
N ILE A 327 12.48 -12.28 2.52
CA ILE A 327 12.79 -13.59 1.93
C ILE A 327 14.28 -13.93 2.07
N VAL A 328 15.17 -12.98 1.75
CA VAL A 328 16.62 -13.19 1.85
C VAL A 328 17.01 -13.53 3.29
N VAL A 329 16.43 -12.84 4.27
CA VAL A 329 16.70 -13.10 5.67
C VAL A 329 16.14 -14.47 6.11
N ILE A 330 14.92 -14.82 5.73
CA ILE A 330 14.32 -16.15 6.00
C ILE A 330 15.23 -17.27 5.49
N VAL A 331 15.75 -17.13 4.27
CA VAL A 331 16.70 -18.09 3.67
C VAL A 331 18.02 -18.11 4.43
N SER A 332 18.58 -16.94 4.78
CA SER A 332 19.86 -16.85 5.48
C SER A 332 19.84 -17.44 6.90
N VAL A 333 18.69 -17.38 7.58
CA VAL A 333 18.49 -17.91 8.94
C VAL A 333 18.24 -19.44 8.90
N GLY A 334 18.08 -20.04 7.72
CA GLY A 334 17.87 -21.48 7.55
C GLY A 334 16.45 -21.95 7.88
N ILE A 335 15.46 -21.05 7.74
CA ILE A 335 14.03 -21.38 7.88
C ILE A 335 13.47 -21.95 6.57
N ALA A 336 14.16 -21.71 5.45
CA ALA A 336 13.82 -22.15 4.09
C ALA A 336 14.80 -23.19 3.56
#